data_AF-A0A482ZMK2-F1
#
_entry.id   AF-A0A482ZMK2-F1
#
_cell.length_a   1.000
_cell.length_b   1.000
_cell.length_c   1.000
_cell.angle_alpha   90.00
_cell.angle_beta   90.00
_cell.angle_gamma   90.00
#
_symmetry.space_group_name_H-M   'P 1'
#
loop_
_entity.id
_entity.type
_entity.pdbx_description
1 polymer ?
#
loop_
_entity_poly.entity_id
_entity_poly.type
_entity_poly.pdbx_seq_one_letter_code
_entity_poly.pdbx_strand_id
1 'polypeptide(L)' 'MQIILYTVVAIVSKPKALKWAAAKLTQLGADEKVVSVTTRQAELVPHAPPGSNDIVTSRG' A
#
# COMPACT_ATOMS: atom_id res chain seq x y z
N MET A 1 9.46 -6.29 -29.45
CA MET A 1 8.71 -7.25 -28.60
C MET A 1 9.25 -7.36 -27.17
N GLN A 2 10.52 -7.04 -26.88
CA GLN A 2 11.08 -7.10 -25.51
C GLN A 2 10.36 -6.19 -24.51
N ILE A 3 10.06 -4.94 -24.88
CA ILE A 3 9.35 -3.99 -23.99
C ILE A 3 7.96 -4.51 -23.59
N ILE A 4 7.22 -5.12 -24.52
CA ILE A 4 5.89 -5.70 -24.24
C ILE A 4 6.00 -6.85 -23.25
N LEU A 5 7.03 -7.70 -23.39
CA LEU A 5 7.28 -8.77 -22.42
C LEU A 5 7.60 -8.20 -21.03
N TYR A 6 8.45 -7.17 -20.96
CA TYR A 6 8.81 -6.55 -19.68
C TYR A 6 7.61 -5.88 -19.00
N THR A 7 6.74 -5.21 -19.74
CA THR A 7 5.53 -4.60 -19.17
C THR A 7 4.55 -5.66 -18.66
N VAL A 8 4.34 -6.76 -19.39
CA VAL A 8 3.51 -7.89 -18.92
C VAL A 8 4.07 -8.49 -17.64
N VAL A 9 5.39 -8.75 -17.60
CA VAL A 9 6.05 -9.26 -16.40
C VAL A 9 5.90 -8.29 -15.22
N ALA A 10 6.08 -6.99 -15.45
CA ALA A 10 5.94 -5.97 -14.41
C ALA A 10 4.51 -5.89 -13.85
N ILE A 11 3.49 -6.02 -14.70
CA ILE A 11 2.07 -6.02 -14.30
C ILE A 11 1.76 -7.24 -13.42
N VAL A 12 2.31 -8.41 -13.75
CA VAL A 12 2.07 -9.66 -12.99
C VAL A 12 2.93 -9.76 -11.73
N SER A 13 4.15 -9.24 -11.76
CA SER A 13 5.09 -9.32 -10.62
C SER A 13 4.70 -8.39 -9.47
N LYS A 14 4.16 -7.21 -9.78
CA LYS A 14 3.73 -6.22 -8.79
C LYS A 14 2.71 -6.77 -7.77
N PRO A 15 1.57 -7.37 -8.16
CA PRO A 15 0.62 -7.94 -7.19
C PRO A 15 1.20 -9.13 -6.42
N LYS A 16 2.11 -9.92 -7.01
CA LYS A 16 2.82 -11.00 -6.29
C LYS A 16 3.72 -10.43 -5.18
N ALA A 17 4.47 -9.37 -5.48
CA ALA A 17 5.33 -8.71 -4.50
C ALA A 17 4.52 -8.14 -3.32
N LEU A 18 3.35 -7.54 -3.57
CA LEU A 18 2.47 -7.04 -2.51
C LEU A 18 1.92 -8.16 -1.61
N LYS A 19 1.58 -9.32 -2.18
CA LYS A 19 1.18 -10.49 -1.39
C LYS A 19 2.31 -11.00 -0.48
N TRP A 20 3.54 -11.01 -0.98
CA TRP A 20 4.71 -11.37 -0.17
C TRP A 20 4.96 -10.37 0.96
N ALA A 21 4.81 -9.07 0.70
CA ALA A 21 4.89 -8.05 1.73
C ALA A 21 3.83 -8.26 2.83
N ALA A 22 2.57 -8.52 2.44
CA ALA A 22 1.51 -8.83 3.39
C ALA A 22 1.82 -10.06 4.24
N ALA A 23 2.27 -11.16 3.63
CA ALA A 23 2.67 -12.37 4.35
C ALA A 23 3.82 -12.11 5.33
N LYS A 24 4.78 -11.26 4.95
CA LYS A 24 5.89 -10.89 5.85
C LYS A 24 5.41 -10.06 7.04
N LEU A 25 4.49 -9.12 6.81
CA LEU A 25 3.89 -8.33 7.88
C LEU A 25 3.08 -9.20 8.85
N THR A 26 2.35 -10.19 8.35
CA THR A 26 1.66 -11.18 9.20
C THR A 26 2.64 -11.94 10.09
N GLN A 27 3.77 -12.40 9.54
CA GLN A 27 4.81 -13.08 10.33
C GLN A 27 5.45 -12.18 11.40
N LEU A 28 5.47 -10.85 11.17
CA LEU A 28 5.96 -9.86 12.13
C LEU A 28 4.91 -9.47 13.18
N GLY A 29 3.70 -10.02 13.12
CA GLY A 29 2.62 -9.69 14.05
C GLY A 29 2.00 -8.30 13.81
N ALA A 30 2.07 -7.77 12.60
CA ALA A 30 1.43 -6.50 12.26
C ALA A 30 -0.10 -6.60 12.39
N ASP A 31 -0.73 -5.48 12.73
CA ASP A 31 -2.19 -5.35 12.83
C ASP A 31 -2.88 -5.75 11.52
N GLU A 32 -4.03 -6.41 11.62
CA GLU A 32 -4.78 -6.93 10.47
C GLU A 32 -5.17 -5.83 9.46
N LYS A 33 -5.46 -4.61 9.94
CA LYS A 33 -5.75 -3.47 9.05
C LYS A 33 -4.51 -3.09 8.26
N VAL A 34 -3.33 -3.14 8.87
CA VAL A 34 -2.05 -2.85 8.19
C VAL A 34 -1.74 -3.92 7.14
N VAL A 35 -1.98 -5.19 7.45
CA VAL A 35 -1.80 -6.30 6.50
C VAL A 35 -2.76 -6.16 5.32
N SER A 36 -4.03 -5.83 5.57
CA SER A 36 -5.05 -5.73 4.52
C SER A 36 -4.78 -4.59 3.54
N VAL A 37 -4.44 -3.38 4.03
CA VAL A 37 -4.16 -2.22 3.17
C VAL A 37 -2.89 -2.41 2.32
N THR A 38 -1.93 -3.21 2.81
CA THR A 38 -0.67 -3.48 2.09
C THR A 38 -0.90 -4.17 0.75
N THR A 39 -1.97 -4.95 0.61
CA THR A 39 -2.30 -5.65 -0.64
C THR A 39 -2.79 -4.71 -1.75
N ARG A 40 -3.25 -3.50 -1.37
CA ARG A 40 -3.84 -2.48 -2.27
C ARG A 40 -5.00 -3.01 -3.13
N GLN A 41 -5.72 -4.01 -2.63
CA GLN A 41 -6.90 -4.58 -3.28
C GLN A 41 -8.20 -3.92 -2.82
N ALA A 42 -8.21 -3.36 -1.61
CA ALA A 42 -9.34 -2.59 -1.11
C ALA A 42 -9.52 -1.31 -1.93
N GLU A 43 -10.78 -0.93 -2.12
CA GLU A 43 -11.13 0.34 -2.75
C GLU A 43 -10.57 1.51 -1.93
N LEU A 44 -9.95 2.47 -2.61
CA LEU A 44 -9.41 3.66 -1.96
C LEU A 44 -10.57 4.56 -1.56
N VAL A 45 -10.76 4.73 -0.26
CA VAL A 45 -11.71 5.68 0.31
C VAL A 45 -11.00 6.97 0.72
N PRO A 46 -11.64 8.14 0.53
CA PRO A 46 -11.09 9.40 1.01
C PRO A 46 -11.00 9.37 2.54
N HIS A 47 -9.80 9.63 3.07
CA HIS A 47 -9.60 9.88 4.49
C HIS A 47 -9.01 11.27 4.65
N ALA A 48 -9.57 12.04 5.60
CA ALA A 48 -9.00 13.33 5.95
C ALA A 48 -7.54 13.12 6.38
N PRO A 49 -6.62 14.02 5.99
CA PRO A 49 -5.24 13.90 6.43
C PRO A 49 -5.19 13.97 7.96
N PRO A 50 -4.24 13.26 8.59
CA PRO A 50 -4.03 13.37 10.02
C PRO A 50 -3.77 14.84 10.39
N GLY A 51 -4.46 15.33 11.43
CA GLY A 51 -4.39 16.74 11.83
C GLY A 51 -5.25 17.70 11.00
N SER A 52 -6.10 17.23 10.07
CA SER A 52 -7.02 18.11 9.32
C SER A 52 -8.01 18.87 10.20
N ASN A 53 -8.23 18.41 11.43
CA ASN A 53 -9.09 19.06 12.41
C ASN A 53 -8.33 20.11 13.25
N ASP A 54 -7.00 20.16 13.13
CA ASP A 54 -6.13 21.03 13.91
C ASP A 54 -5.65 22.19 13.02
N ILE A 55 -5.96 23.42 13.43
CA ILE A 55 -5.43 24.61 12.77
C ILE A 55 -3.98 24.77 13.24
N VAL A 56 -3.02 24.74 12.32
CA VAL A 56 -1.61 25.00 12.64
C VAL A 56 -1.45 26.47 13.07
N THR A 57 -1.21 26.70 14.35
CA THR A 57 -1.07 28.05 14.94
C THR A 57 0.37 28.56 14.98
N SER A 58 1.36 27.72 14.71
CA SER A 58 2.77 28.10 14.64
C SER A 58 3.53 27.22 13.65
N ARG A 59 4.40 27.84 12.85
CA ARG A 59 5.45 27.19 12.08
C ARG A 59 6.72 27.96 12.40
N GLY A 60 7.65 27.30 13.09
CA GLY A 60 8.98 27.85 13.35
C GLY A 60 9.82 27.95 12.09
#